data_AF-A0AA42E9Y9-F1
#
_entry.id   AF-A0AA42E9Y9-F1
#
_cell.length_a   1.000
_cell.length_b   1.000
_cell.length_c   1.000
_cell.angle_alpha   90.00
_cell.angle_beta   90.00
_cell.angle_gamma   90.00
#
_symmetry.space_group_name_H-M   'P 1'
#
loop_
_entity.id
_entity.type
_entity.pdbx_description
1 polymer ?
#
loop_
_entity_poly.entity_id
_entity_poly.type
_entity_poly.pdbx_seq_one_letter_code
_entity_poly.pdbx_strand_id
1 'polypeptide(L)'
;MVTGAGWLRRLGTGFAVAAAAGGIALAQSYPQPAYPQQGSPPTYPQQGYPQQGGYPAPQGGQPGYGQPSYGTNPVCARLENQLGLLSRGGGDPARAEQTRRYEEAIARQTSDLDRMIAQSRRLGCESNPFLSLFSNQPAECRPLGGQIQDARDRITRSQAELQRLQGGGEVEGQKQAVIAALAQNNCGPQYQAAANRNRGLFGDLFGSNPALPSPDGMQASTFRTLCVRTCDGYYFPISFQTNPSRFADDEQACQKLCPAAEVQLFTHRNPGEEIGQAVSLAGRSYRDLPTAFKYRTSLDQSCSCRKPGQSWAQALGVSPDTTIERGDIVVTEERSKAMAQPR
;
A
#
# COMPACT_ATOMS: atom_id res chain seq x y z
N MET A 1 48.53 57.97 17.21
CA MET A 1 49.12 57.34 18.41
C MET A 1 48.98 58.33 19.56
N VAL A 2 48.74 57.87 20.80
CA VAL A 2 48.08 58.55 21.96
C VAL A 2 46.55 58.29 21.89
N THR A 3 45.79 57.78 22.87
CA THR A 3 45.90 57.29 24.27
C THR A 3 44.55 56.59 24.54
N GLY A 4 44.40 55.59 25.40
CA GLY A 4 44.35 55.75 26.85
C GLY A 4 43.32 54.81 27.48
N ALA A 5 43.51 54.57 28.77
CA ALA A 5 43.03 53.46 29.58
C ALA A 5 41.55 53.46 30.01
N GLY A 6 41.08 52.29 30.46
CA GLY A 6 39.99 52.14 31.44
C GLY A 6 39.00 51.02 31.14
N TRP A 7 38.39 50.30 32.08
CA TRP A 7 38.47 50.17 33.53
C TRP A 7 37.75 48.85 33.88
N LEU A 8 38.15 48.18 34.97
CA LEU A 8 37.45 47.01 35.53
C LEU A 8 35.99 47.33 35.88
N ARG A 9 35.09 46.34 35.73
CA ARG A 9 34.19 45.91 36.82
C ARG A 9 33.55 44.55 36.55
N ARG A 10 33.92 43.59 37.39
CA ARG A 10 33.17 42.36 37.69
C ARG A 10 31.85 42.74 38.37
N LEU A 11 30.74 42.15 37.94
CA LEU A 11 29.60 41.83 38.80
C LEU A 11 29.12 40.44 38.43
N GLY A 12 29.36 39.50 39.34
CA GLY A 12 28.70 38.20 39.33
C GLY A 12 27.31 38.35 39.92
N THR A 13 26.35 37.72 39.27
CA THR A 13 25.03 37.43 39.81
C THR A 13 24.78 35.94 39.58
N GLY A 14 25.00 35.18 40.65
CA GLY A 14 24.52 33.80 40.74
C GLY A 14 23.00 33.82 40.75
N PHE A 15 22.39 33.09 39.84
CA PHE A 15 20.99 32.72 39.95
C PHE A 15 20.90 31.36 40.63
N ALA A 16 20.23 31.37 41.78
CA ALA A 16 19.96 30.23 42.62
C ALA A 16 19.10 29.20 41.88
N VAL A 17 19.52 27.94 41.95
CA VAL A 17 18.71 26.77 41.60
C VAL A 17 17.68 26.58 42.71
N ALA A 18 16.44 26.99 42.47
CA ALA A 18 15.31 26.63 43.32
C ALA A 18 14.88 25.21 42.97
N ALA A 19 15.28 24.25 43.80
CA ALA A 19 14.72 22.91 43.81
C ALA A 19 13.28 22.98 44.32
N ALA A 20 12.30 22.93 43.41
CA ALA A 20 10.90 22.73 43.76
C ALA A 20 10.66 21.24 44.05
N ALA A 21 10.20 20.99 45.27
CA ALA A 21 9.91 19.69 45.84
C ALA A 21 8.78 18.95 45.13
N GLY A 22 8.83 17.62 45.28
CA GLY A 22 7.93 16.60 44.76
C GLY A 22 6.45 16.98 44.65
N GLY A 23 5.96 16.92 43.41
CA GLY A 23 4.55 16.67 43.12
C GLY A 23 4.30 15.16 43.12
N ILE A 24 3.51 14.69 44.08
CA ILE A 24 3.00 13.32 44.14
C ILE A 24 2.09 13.12 42.92
N ALA A 25 2.55 12.31 41.95
CA ALA A 25 1.69 11.82 40.90
C ALA A 25 0.73 10.79 41.52
N LEU A 26 -0.50 11.20 41.81
CA LEU A 26 -1.59 10.27 42.06
C LEU A 26 -1.82 9.49 40.76
N ALA A 27 -1.36 8.24 40.73
CA ALA A 27 -1.70 7.28 39.70
C ALA A 27 -3.22 7.07 39.72
N GLN A 28 -3.93 7.76 38.82
CA GLN A 28 -5.31 7.42 38.52
C GLN A 28 -5.30 6.07 37.81
N SER A 29 -5.68 5.04 38.56
CA SER A 29 -5.94 3.70 38.07
C SER A 29 -7.11 3.75 37.10
N TYR A 30 -6.83 3.78 35.81
CA TYR A 30 -7.84 3.55 34.78
C TYR A 30 -8.26 2.07 34.84
N PRO A 31 -9.55 1.75 35.00
CA PRO A 31 -10.01 0.37 34.94
C PRO A 31 -9.75 -0.18 33.52
N GLN A 32 -9.06 -1.31 33.47
CA GLN A 32 -8.84 -2.08 32.24
C GLN A 32 -10.19 -2.57 31.70
N PRO A 33 -10.44 -2.53 30.38
CA PRO A 33 -11.59 -3.21 29.81
C PRO A 33 -11.45 -4.72 29.99
N ALA A 34 -12.48 -5.35 30.57
CA ALA A 34 -12.54 -6.79 30.76
C ALA A 34 -12.63 -7.49 29.39
N TYR A 35 -11.59 -8.23 29.03
CA TYR A 35 -11.64 -9.18 27.92
C TYR A 35 -12.49 -10.38 28.33
N PRO A 36 -13.47 -10.82 27.52
CA PRO A 36 -14.17 -12.08 27.79
C PRO A 36 -13.18 -13.24 27.66
N GLN A 37 -13.05 -14.01 28.74
CA GLN A 37 -12.34 -15.28 28.80
C GLN A 37 -12.93 -16.22 27.74
N GLN A 38 -12.14 -16.55 26.71
CA GLN A 38 -12.47 -17.63 25.79
C GLN A 38 -12.38 -18.95 26.56
N GLY A 39 -13.53 -19.57 26.77
CA GLY A 39 -13.62 -20.90 27.35
C GLY A 39 -12.83 -21.92 26.53
N SER A 40 -12.17 -22.82 27.24
CA SER A 40 -11.48 -23.99 26.69
C SER A 40 -12.43 -24.79 25.79
N PRO A 41 -11.97 -25.30 24.63
CA PRO A 41 -12.79 -26.20 23.82
C PRO A 41 -13.01 -27.53 24.56
N PRO A 42 -14.18 -28.18 24.42
CA PRO A 42 -14.43 -29.48 25.01
C PRO A 42 -13.52 -30.54 24.37
N THR A 43 -12.86 -31.32 25.21
CA THR A 43 -12.20 -32.58 24.82
C THR A 43 -13.27 -33.61 24.49
N TYR A 44 -13.32 -34.02 23.23
CA TYR A 44 -14.12 -35.18 22.80
C TYR A 44 -13.38 -36.47 23.17
N PRO A 45 -14.04 -37.46 23.79
CA PRO A 45 -13.44 -38.77 24.00
C PRO A 45 -13.30 -39.50 22.66
N GLN A 46 -12.08 -39.97 22.38
CA GLN A 46 -11.77 -40.89 21.29
C GLN A 46 -12.50 -42.23 21.52
N GLN A 47 -13.53 -42.52 20.72
CA GLN A 47 -14.07 -43.86 20.60
C GLN A 47 -13.25 -44.63 19.55
N GLY A 48 -12.60 -45.70 20.00
CA GLY A 48 -11.87 -46.63 19.15
C GLY A 48 -12.80 -47.39 18.22
N TYR A 49 -12.43 -47.46 16.95
CA TYR A 49 -13.07 -48.33 15.96
C TYR A 49 -12.34 -49.68 15.92
N PRO A 50 -13.06 -50.82 15.87
CA PRO A 50 -12.45 -52.13 15.80
C PRO A 50 -11.90 -52.43 14.41
N GLN A 51 -10.72 -53.06 14.39
CA GLN A 51 -10.08 -53.68 13.23
C GLN A 51 -10.94 -54.85 12.74
N GLN A 52 -11.36 -54.84 11.47
CA GLN A 52 -11.92 -56.03 10.83
C GLN A 52 -11.51 -56.15 9.36
N GLY A 53 -10.86 -57.27 9.05
CA GLY A 53 -11.25 -58.15 7.94
C GLY A 53 -10.82 -57.73 6.54
N GLY A 54 -9.75 -58.34 6.05
CA GLY A 54 -9.30 -58.22 4.67
C GLY A 54 -10.24 -58.83 3.63
N TYR A 55 -10.08 -58.34 2.40
CA TYR A 55 -10.57 -58.94 1.16
C TYR A 55 -9.46 -58.86 0.09
N PRO A 56 -9.23 -59.92 -0.71
CA PRO A 56 -8.20 -59.91 -1.74
C PRO A 56 -8.63 -59.11 -2.97
N ALA A 57 -7.65 -58.44 -3.59
CA ALA A 57 -7.80 -57.63 -4.79
C ALA A 57 -8.03 -58.47 -6.06
N PRO A 58 -8.76 -57.96 -7.08
CA PRO A 58 -8.73 -58.52 -8.41
C PRO A 58 -7.50 -58.02 -9.18
N GLN A 59 -6.71 -58.97 -9.68
CA GLN A 59 -5.63 -58.73 -10.64
C GLN A 59 -6.25 -58.39 -12.01
N GLY A 60 -6.13 -57.14 -12.41
CA GLY A 60 -6.42 -56.67 -13.77
C GLY A 60 -5.35 -55.67 -14.17
N GLY A 61 -4.42 -56.09 -15.02
CA GLY A 61 -3.23 -55.33 -15.40
C GLY A 61 -3.56 -54.04 -16.16
N GLN A 62 -2.86 -52.97 -15.78
CA GLN A 62 -2.65 -51.80 -16.63
C GLN A 62 -1.17 -51.37 -16.57
N PRO A 63 -0.61 -50.80 -17.65
CA PRO A 63 0.83 -50.64 -17.82
C PRO A 63 1.38 -49.63 -16.82
N GLY A 64 2.43 -50.04 -16.11
CA GLY A 64 3.08 -49.26 -15.08
C GLY A 64 3.68 -47.97 -15.63
N TYR A 65 3.17 -46.85 -15.13
CA TYR A 65 3.98 -45.66 -14.93
C TYR A 65 4.52 -45.74 -13.51
N GLY A 66 5.79 -46.14 -13.39
CA GLY A 66 6.47 -46.24 -12.11
C GLY A 66 6.37 -44.92 -11.35
N GLN A 67 5.67 -44.94 -10.22
CA GLN A 67 5.82 -43.92 -9.19
C GLN A 67 7.28 -43.99 -8.72
N PRO A 68 8.12 -42.97 -8.96
CA PRO A 68 9.46 -43.00 -8.42
C PRO A 68 9.30 -42.79 -6.91
N SER A 69 9.76 -43.78 -6.14
CA SER A 69 9.92 -43.64 -4.69
C SER A 69 11.01 -42.58 -4.46
N TYR A 70 10.60 -41.31 -4.43
CA TYR A 70 11.47 -40.22 -4.01
C TYR A 70 11.58 -40.27 -2.50
N GLY A 71 12.84 -40.26 -2.06
CA GLY A 71 13.24 -40.61 -0.72
C GLY A 71 12.50 -39.88 0.38
N THR A 72 12.40 -40.61 1.48
CA THR A 72 12.10 -40.35 2.90
C THR A 72 12.41 -38.95 3.45
N ASN A 73 12.11 -37.87 2.73
CA ASN A 73 12.23 -36.50 3.21
C ASN A 73 10.87 -36.07 3.80
N PRO A 74 10.76 -35.91 5.13
CA PRO A 74 9.49 -35.56 5.78
C PRO A 74 8.95 -34.18 5.33
N VAL A 75 9.81 -33.32 4.78
CA VAL A 75 9.42 -32.01 4.23
C VAL A 75 8.64 -32.17 2.93
N CYS A 76 9.08 -33.07 2.04
CA CYS A 76 8.42 -33.32 0.76
C CYS A 76 7.02 -33.93 0.96
N ALA A 77 6.91 -34.95 1.80
CA ALA A 77 5.63 -35.57 2.13
C ALA A 77 4.63 -34.57 2.72
N ARG A 78 5.09 -33.62 3.55
CA ARG A 78 4.22 -32.57 4.13
C ARG A 78 3.72 -31.60 3.06
N LEU A 79 4.61 -31.10 2.21
CA LEU A 79 4.28 -30.14 1.15
C LEU A 79 3.37 -30.77 0.08
N GLU A 80 3.57 -32.05 -0.25
CA GLU A 80 2.71 -32.79 -1.19
C GLU A 80 1.29 -32.95 -0.64
N ASN A 81 1.15 -33.24 0.66
CA ASN A 81 -0.15 -33.28 1.33
C ASN A 81 -0.85 -31.91 1.28
N GLN A 82 -0.11 -30.81 1.53
CA GLN A 82 -0.66 -29.45 1.41
C GLN A 82 -1.11 -29.15 -0.02
N LEU A 83 -0.34 -29.54 -1.03
CA LEU A 83 -0.69 -29.37 -2.43
C LEU A 83 -1.96 -30.16 -2.82
N GLY A 84 -2.13 -31.36 -2.27
CA GLY A 84 -3.31 -32.20 -2.49
C GLY A 84 -4.59 -31.58 -1.95
N LEU A 85 -4.53 -30.87 -0.82
CA LEU A 85 -5.66 -30.15 -0.24
C LEU A 85 -6.03 -28.92 -1.08
N LEU A 86 -5.04 -28.13 -1.50
CA LEU A 86 -5.26 -26.92 -2.31
C LEU A 86 -5.74 -27.23 -3.74
N SER A 87 -5.23 -28.31 -4.34
CA SER A 87 -5.57 -28.69 -5.71
C SER A 87 -7.02 -29.17 -5.87
N ARG A 88 -7.66 -29.66 -4.80
CA ARG A 88 -9.09 -30.02 -4.80
C ARG A 88 -10.01 -28.80 -4.68
N GLY A 89 -9.52 -27.68 -4.15
CA GLY A 89 -10.29 -26.44 -3.97
C GLY A 89 -10.12 -25.39 -5.07
N GLY A 90 -9.06 -25.47 -5.87
CA GLY A 90 -8.61 -24.40 -6.77
C GLY A 90 -9.02 -24.50 -8.25
N GLY A 91 -9.98 -25.35 -8.62
CA GLY A 91 -10.27 -25.59 -10.04
C GLY A 91 -11.64 -26.18 -10.30
N ASP A 92 -12.68 -25.60 -9.70
CA ASP A 92 -14.05 -26.01 -9.99
C ASP A 92 -14.47 -25.45 -11.37
N PRO A 93 -14.67 -26.29 -12.41
CA PRO A 93 -15.10 -25.82 -13.73
C PRO A 93 -16.44 -25.08 -13.67
N ALA A 94 -17.29 -25.36 -12.68
CA ALA A 94 -18.53 -24.62 -12.48
C ALA A 94 -18.28 -23.16 -12.05
N ARG A 95 -17.24 -22.89 -11.25
CA ARG A 95 -16.86 -21.53 -10.85
C ARG A 95 -16.22 -20.74 -11.98
N ALA A 96 -15.41 -21.40 -12.82
CA ALA A 96 -14.83 -20.76 -14.00
C ALA A 96 -15.91 -20.33 -15.00
N GLU A 97 -16.89 -21.21 -15.26
CA GLU A 97 -18.07 -20.89 -16.07
C GLU A 97 -18.93 -19.79 -15.43
N GLN A 98 -19.13 -19.83 -14.11
CA GLN A 98 -19.86 -18.81 -13.39
C GLN A 98 -19.17 -17.43 -13.49
N THR A 99 -17.84 -17.38 -13.38
CA THR A 99 -17.05 -16.15 -13.52
C THR A 99 -17.23 -15.52 -14.90
N ARG A 100 -17.13 -16.33 -15.97
CA ARG A 100 -17.37 -15.85 -17.36
C ARG A 100 -18.75 -15.25 -17.54
N ARG A 101 -19.78 -15.88 -16.98
CA ARG A 101 -21.16 -15.37 -17.03
C ARG A 101 -21.31 -14.02 -16.32
N TYR A 102 -20.64 -13.82 -15.19
CA TYR A 102 -20.65 -12.53 -14.49
C TYR A 102 -19.88 -11.45 -15.24
N GLU A 103 -18.74 -11.78 -15.84
CA GLU A 103 -17.97 -10.85 -16.69
C GLU A 103 -18.79 -10.37 -17.89
N GLU A 104 -19.47 -11.30 -18.60
CA GLU A 104 -20.38 -10.95 -19.69
C GLU A 104 -21.57 -10.11 -19.22
N ALA A 105 -22.12 -10.39 -18.02
CA ALA A 105 -23.20 -9.60 -17.45
C ALA A 105 -22.78 -8.16 -17.10
N ILE A 106 -21.59 -7.99 -16.53
CA ILE A 106 -21.01 -6.67 -16.22
C ILE A 106 -20.76 -5.89 -17.51
N ALA A 107 -20.19 -6.53 -18.54
CA ALA A 107 -19.92 -5.88 -19.83
C ALA A 107 -21.20 -5.36 -20.51
N ARG A 108 -22.31 -6.09 -20.38
CA ARG A 108 -23.62 -5.62 -20.87
C ARG A 108 -24.11 -4.40 -20.08
N GLN A 109 -24.04 -4.48 -18.74
CA GLN A 109 -24.47 -3.38 -17.85
C GLN A 109 -23.69 -2.08 -18.07
N THR A 110 -22.39 -2.17 -18.32
CA THR A 110 -21.57 -0.99 -18.65
C THR A 110 -21.97 -0.37 -19.97
N SER A 111 -22.27 -1.20 -20.99
CA SER A 111 -22.71 -0.68 -22.30
C SER A 111 -24.07 0.04 -22.24
N ASP A 112 -24.98 -0.43 -21.38
CA ASP A 112 -26.27 0.22 -21.16
C ASP A 112 -26.10 1.54 -20.39
N LEU A 113 -25.19 1.59 -19.41
CA LEU A 113 -24.83 2.82 -18.71
C LEU A 113 -24.28 3.88 -19.68
N ASP A 114 -23.38 3.48 -20.59
CA ASP A 114 -22.80 4.40 -21.56
C ASP A 114 -23.86 4.99 -22.51
N ARG A 115 -24.85 4.18 -22.92
CA ARG A 115 -25.99 4.66 -23.72
C ARG A 115 -26.81 5.70 -22.95
N MET A 116 -27.11 5.45 -21.67
CA MET A 116 -27.85 6.39 -20.83
C MET A 116 -27.09 7.70 -20.60
N ILE A 117 -25.77 7.63 -20.38
CA ILE A 117 -24.90 8.80 -20.26
C ILE A 117 -24.87 9.59 -21.57
N ALA A 118 -24.73 8.92 -22.72
CA ALA A 118 -24.74 9.57 -24.03
C ALA A 118 -26.07 10.27 -24.31
N GLN A 119 -27.20 9.66 -23.94
CA GLN A 119 -28.52 10.27 -24.04
C GLN A 119 -28.67 11.48 -23.11
N SER A 120 -28.19 11.37 -21.87
CA SER A 120 -28.19 12.45 -20.88
C SER A 120 -27.39 13.67 -21.35
N ARG A 121 -26.22 13.45 -21.97
CA ARG A 121 -25.41 14.51 -22.58
C ARG A 121 -26.11 15.21 -23.74
N ARG A 122 -26.78 14.44 -24.62
CA ARG A 122 -27.54 15.00 -25.75
C ARG A 122 -28.71 15.87 -25.33
N LEU A 123 -29.30 15.58 -24.17
CA LEU A 123 -30.40 16.35 -23.59
C LEU A 123 -29.92 17.55 -22.75
N GLY A 124 -28.61 17.79 -22.67
CA GLY A 124 -28.05 18.91 -21.91
C GLY A 124 -28.17 18.75 -20.40
N CYS A 125 -28.33 17.52 -19.90
CA CYS A 125 -28.45 17.24 -18.46
C CYS A 125 -27.10 17.30 -17.71
N GLU A 126 -26.05 17.87 -18.31
CA GLU A 126 -24.69 17.87 -17.78
C GLU A 126 -24.62 18.82 -16.57
N SER A 127 -24.50 18.23 -15.38
CA SER A 127 -24.28 18.97 -14.14
C SER A 127 -22.88 19.58 -14.21
N ASN A 128 -22.78 20.85 -14.56
CA ASN A 128 -21.50 21.57 -14.54
C ASN A 128 -21.27 22.09 -13.10
N PRO A 129 -20.35 21.49 -12.31
CA PRO A 129 -20.17 21.81 -10.89
C PRO A 129 -19.59 23.22 -10.65
N PHE A 130 -19.19 23.92 -11.70
CA PHE A 130 -18.55 25.24 -11.64
C PHE A 130 -19.54 26.43 -11.67
N LEU A 131 -20.82 26.21 -12.00
CA LEU A 131 -21.84 27.27 -12.11
C LEU A 131 -23.12 26.94 -11.31
N SER A 132 -22.97 26.48 -10.06
CA SER A 132 -24.09 26.07 -9.20
C SER A 132 -25.04 27.22 -8.75
N LEU A 133 -24.94 28.40 -9.37
CA LEU A 133 -25.80 29.57 -9.12
C LEU A 133 -26.84 29.81 -10.23
N PHE A 134 -26.79 29.11 -11.38
CA PHE A 134 -27.71 29.33 -12.50
C PHE A 134 -28.18 28.06 -13.25
N SER A 135 -28.13 26.88 -12.64
CA SER A 135 -28.57 25.66 -13.33
C SER A 135 -30.10 25.51 -13.28
N ASN A 136 -30.79 26.07 -14.28
CA ASN A 136 -32.11 25.57 -14.70
C ASN A 136 -31.92 24.20 -15.36
N GLN A 137 -31.69 23.17 -14.55
CA GLN A 137 -31.74 21.80 -15.05
C GLN A 137 -33.21 21.50 -15.40
N PRO A 138 -33.52 21.12 -16.66
CA PRO A 138 -34.88 20.79 -17.05
C PRO A 138 -35.46 19.72 -16.12
N ALA A 139 -36.74 19.83 -15.74
CA ALA A 139 -37.38 18.88 -14.83
C ALA A 139 -37.31 17.43 -15.37
N GLU A 140 -37.16 17.27 -16.70
CA GLU A 140 -37.00 16.00 -17.39
C GLU A 140 -35.65 15.31 -17.11
N CYS A 141 -34.62 16.04 -16.68
CA CYS A 141 -33.28 15.49 -16.40
C CYS A 141 -33.17 14.82 -15.02
N ARG A 142 -34.05 15.16 -14.05
CA ARG A 142 -34.05 14.57 -12.70
C ARG A 142 -34.28 13.05 -12.69
N PRO A 143 -35.31 12.49 -13.35
CA PRO A 143 -35.53 11.05 -13.34
C PRO A 143 -34.43 10.27 -14.06
N LEU A 144 -33.80 10.85 -15.08
CA LEU A 144 -32.69 10.22 -15.81
C LEU A 144 -31.40 10.16 -14.97
N GLY A 145 -31.13 11.19 -14.17
CA GLY A 145 -30.00 11.22 -13.24
C GLY A 145 -30.06 10.10 -12.20
N GLY A 146 -31.25 9.84 -11.64
CA GLY A 146 -31.47 8.72 -10.71
C GLY A 146 -31.18 7.36 -11.35
N GLN A 147 -31.65 7.14 -12.60
CA GLN A 147 -31.41 5.90 -13.32
C GLN A 147 -29.91 5.62 -13.59
N ILE A 148 -29.14 6.67 -13.88
CA ILE A 148 -27.69 6.57 -14.09
C ILE A 148 -26.98 6.22 -12.77
N GLN A 149 -27.40 6.80 -11.65
CA GLN A 149 -26.86 6.47 -10.33
C GLN A 149 -27.19 5.02 -9.94
N ASP A 150 -28.44 4.59 -10.11
CA ASP A 150 -28.87 3.21 -9.86
C ASP A 150 -28.10 2.19 -10.72
N ALA A 151 -27.77 2.55 -11.96
CA ALA A 151 -26.98 1.71 -12.86
C ALA A 151 -25.53 1.58 -12.37
N ARG A 152 -24.89 2.67 -11.92
CA ARG A 152 -23.54 2.66 -11.33
C ARG A 152 -23.48 1.82 -10.06
N ASP A 153 -24.48 1.94 -9.20
CA ASP A 153 -24.55 1.17 -7.94
C ASP A 153 -24.77 -0.33 -8.19
N ARG A 154 -25.52 -0.68 -9.24
CA ARG A 154 -25.67 -2.08 -9.67
C ARG A 154 -24.35 -2.66 -10.18
N ILE A 155 -23.62 -1.92 -11.01
CA ILE A 155 -22.30 -2.35 -11.52
C ILE A 155 -21.30 -2.53 -10.36
N THR A 156 -21.29 -1.60 -9.40
CA THR A 156 -20.38 -1.68 -8.25
C THR A 156 -20.65 -2.93 -7.40
N ARG A 157 -21.93 -3.26 -7.18
CA ARG A 157 -22.32 -4.49 -6.46
C ARG A 157 -21.95 -5.76 -7.23
N SER A 158 -22.14 -5.80 -8.54
CA SER A 158 -21.76 -6.97 -9.35
C SER A 158 -20.25 -7.15 -9.45
N GLN A 159 -19.48 -6.06 -9.49
CA GLN A 159 -18.01 -6.12 -9.41
C GLN A 159 -17.51 -6.65 -8.07
N ALA A 160 -18.11 -6.25 -6.95
CA ALA A 160 -17.75 -6.77 -5.63
C ALA A 160 -18.02 -8.29 -5.51
N GLU A 161 -19.10 -8.78 -6.12
CA GLU A 161 -19.40 -10.22 -6.18
C GLU A 161 -18.42 -10.98 -7.06
N LEU A 162 -18.03 -10.40 -8.20
CA LEU A 162 -16.98 -10.96 -9.05
C LEU A 162 -15.64 -11.05 -8.30
N GLN A 163 -15.26 -10.03 -7.54
CA GLN A 163 -14.04 -10.05 -6.71
C GLN A 163 -14.09 -11.15 -5.64
N ARG A 164 -15.27 -11.47 -5.10
CA ARG A 164 -15.45 -12.59 -4.17
C ARG A 164 -15.31 -13.94 -4.86
N LEU A 165 -15.82 -14.08 -6.09
CA LEU A 165 -15.69 -15.30 -6.90
C LEU A 165 -14.26 -15.49 -7.45
N GLN A 166 -13.62 -14.40 -7.87
CA GLN A 166 -12.22 -14.32 -8.30
C GLN A 166 -11.23 -14.35 -7.13
N GLY A 167 -11.70 -14.16 -5.90
CA GLY A 167 -10.93 -14.34 -4.65
C GLY A 167 -10.34 -15.75 -4.47
N GLY A 168 -10.61 -16.68 -5.39
CA GLY A 168 -9.84 -17.91 -5.58
C GLY A 168 -8.38 -17.71 -6.02
N GLY A 169 -7.96 -16.50 -6.41
CA GLY A 169 -6.57 -16.17 -6.69
C GLY A 169 -5.62 -16.41 -5.51
N GLU A 170 -6.13 -16.39 -4.28
CA GLU A 170 -5.35 -16.75 -3.08
C GLU A 170 -5.05 -18.26 -3.04
N VAL A 171 -6.01 -19.11 -3.36
CA VAL A 171 -5.83 -20.58 -3.39
C VAL A 171 -4.86 -20.98 -4.51
N GLU A 172 -4.95 -20.29 -5.65
CA GLU A 172 -4.03 -20.51 -6.77
C GLU A 172 -2.62 -19.98 -6.46
N GLY A 173 -2.52 -18.83 -5.78
CA GLY A 173 -1.25 -18.32 -5.25
C GLY A 173 -0.61 -19.23 -4.19
N GLN A 174 -1.41 -19.75 -3.25
CA GLN A 174 -0.98 -20.74 -2.25
C GLN A 174 -0.51 -22.04 -2.90
N LYS A 175 -1.25 -22.54 -3.91
CA LYS A 175 -0.86 -23.72 -4.70
C LYS A 175 0.49 -23.52 -5.39
N GLN A 176 0.69 -22.35 -6.00
CA GLN A 176 1.95 -22.00 -6.66
C GLN A 176 3.11 -21.88 -5.65
N ALA A 177 2.87 -21.31 -4.47
CA ALA A 177 3.87 -21.22 -3.40
C ALA A 177 4.31 -22.61 -2.91
N VAL A 178 3.37 -23.55 -2.73
CA VAL A 178 3.68 -24.94 -2.34
C VAL A 178 4.46 -25.67 -3.44
N ILE A 179 4.10 -25.50 -4.71
CA ILE A 179 4.86 -26.07 -5.84
C ILE A 179 6.29 -25.53 -5.89
N ALA A 180 6.47 -24.22 -5.65
CA ALA A 180 7.79 -23.61 -5.60
C ALA A 180 8.63 -24.12 -4.40
N ALA A 181 8.00 -24.35 -3.24
CA ALA A 181 8.66 -24.95 -2.08
C ALA A 181 9.06 -26.40 -2.36
N LEU A 182 8.22 -27.19 -3.03
CA LEU A 182 8.55 -28.55 -3.47
C LEU A 182 9.72 -28.57 -4.46
N ALA A 183 9.78 -27.60 -5.38
CA ALA A 183 10.88 -27.46 -6.33
C ALA A 183 12.20 -27.10 -5.63
N GLN A 184 12.18 -26.18 -4.66
CA GLN A 184 13.36 -25.77 -3.88
C GLN A 184 13.92 -26.88 -3.00
N ASN A 185 13.05 -27.74 -2.47
CA ASN A 185 13.45 -28.89 -1.65
C ASN A 185 13.77 -30.14 -2.48
N ASN A 186 13.84 -30.01 -3.80
CA ASN A 186 14.14 -31.09 -4.74
C ASN A 186 13.24 -32.33 -4.55
N CYS A 187 11.95 -32.11 -4.26
CA CYS A 187 10.98 -33.17 -4.02
C CYS A 187 10.55 -33.93 -5.29
N GLY A 188 11.13 -33.61 -6.45
CA GLY A 188 10.93 -34.32 -7.71
C GLY A 188 11.08 -33.40 -8.94
N PRO A 189 11.48 -33.96 -10.11
CA PRO A 189 11.66 -33.19 -11.35
C PRO A 189 10.36 -32.56 -11.85
N GLN A 190 9.20 -33.15 -11.51
CA GLN A 190 7.88 -32.61 -11.85
C GLN A 190 7.61 -31.24 -11.22
N TYR A 191 8.10 -30.99 -10.00
CA TYR A 191 7.91 -29.72 -9.31
C TYR A 191 8.86 -28.64 -9.86
N GLN A 192 10.06 -29.03 -10.24
CA GLN A 192 11.02 -28.15 -10.92
C GLN A 192 10.48 -27.69 -12.29
N ALA A 193 9.92 -28.62 -13.08
CA ALA A 193 9.29 -28.29 -14.35
C ALA A 193 8.04 -27.39 -14.18
N ALA A 194 7.18 -27.68 -13.19
CA ALA A 194 5.99 -26.88 -12.90
C ALA A 194 6.33 -25.47 -12.38
N ALA A 195 7.35 -25.33 -11.52
CA ALA A 195 7.84 -24.04 -11.05
C ALA A 195 8.46 -23.20 -12.19
N ASN A 196 9.15 -23.85 -13.14
CA ASN A 196 9.73 -23.18 -14.31
C ASN A 196 8.68 -22.75 -15.34
N ARG A 197 7.62 -23.56 -15.55
CA ARG A 197 6.52 -23.23 -16.48
C ARG A 197 5.79 -21.94 -16.09
N ASN A 198 5.61 -21.71 -14.80
CA ASN A 198 4.95 -20.51 -14.28
C ASN A 198 5.81 -19.25 -14.34
N ARG A 199 7.14 -19.40 -14.41
CA ARG A 199 8.08 -18.30 -14.63
C ARG A 199 8.03 -17.78 -16.06
N GLY A 200 7.69 -18.63 -17.03
CA GLY A 200 7.70 -18.31 -18.46
C GLY A 200 6.54 -17.44 -18.94
N LEU A 201 5.32 -17.64 -18.41
CA LEU A 201 4.15 -16.89 -18.90
C LEU A 201 4.00 -15.50 -18.24
N PHE A 202 4.39 -15.37 -16.97
CA PHE A 202 4.36 -14.09 -16.24
C PHE A 202 5.65 -13.26 -16.41
N GLY A 203 6.79 -13.90 -16.69
CA GLY A 203 8.09 -13.23 -16.84
C GLY A 203 8.25 -12.44 -18.14
N ASP A 204 7.60 -12.87 -19.22
CA ASP A 204 7.64 -12.17 -20.53
C ASP A 204 6.61 -11.03 -20.65
N LEU A 205 5.61 -10.98 -19.75
CA LEU A 205 4.56 -9.95 -19.74
C LEU A 205 4.71 -8.95 -18.58
N PHE A 206 5.32 -9.36 -17.46
CA PHE A 206 5.58 -8.53 -16.29
C PHE A 206 7.03 -8.73 -15.85
N GLY A 207 7.94 -7.95 -16.41
CA GLY A 207 9.38 -8.06 -16.18
C GLY A 207 9.76 -8.22 -14.69
N SER A 208 10.29 -9.41 -14.37
CA SER A 208 11.23 -9.73 -13.29
C SER A 208 10.93 -9.27 -11.85
N ASN A 209 10.19 -10.09 -11.08
CA ASN A 209 10.66 -10.91 -9.93
C ASN A 209 9.47 -11.32 -9.02
N PRO A 210 9.13 -12.61 -8.85
CA PRO A 210 8.32 -13.04 -7.72
C PRO A 210 9.25 -13.41 -6.56
N ALA A 211 9.43 -12.48 -5.63
CA ALA A 211 9.73 -12.87 -4.26
C ALA A 211 8.51 -13.63 -3.74
N LEU A 212 8.70 -14.92 -3.44
CA LEU A 212 7.68 -15.81 -2.89
C LEU A 212 7.04 -15.20 -1.63
N PRO A 213 5.71 -15.23 -1.47
CA PRO A 213 5.11 -15.11 -0.15
C PRO A 213 5.11 -16.49 0.54
N SER A 214 5.82 -16.57 1.67
CA SER A 214 5.65 -17.65 2.66
C SER A 214 4.34 -17.44 3.44
N PRO A 215 3.66 -18.50 3.87
CA PRO A 215 2.39 -18.40 4.58
C PRO A 215 2.61 -18.02 6.04
N ASP A 216 1.91 -16.97 6.48
CA ASP A 216 1.21 -16.88 7.77
C ASP A 216 0.68 -15.45 7.93
N GLY A 217 -0.61 -15.23 7.69
CA GLY A 217 -1.36 -14.05 8.21
C GLY A 217 -0.83 -12.64 7.89
N MET A 218 0.10 -12.46 6.96
CA MET A 218 0.73 -11.18 6.64
C MET A 218 0.09 -10.56 5.41
N GLN A 219 -0.65 -9.47 5.60
CA GLN A 219 -0.93 -8.51 4.53
C GLN A 219 0.37 -8.28 3.75
N ALA A 220 0.35 -8.42 2.42
CA ALA A 220 1.53 -8.22 1.59
C ALA A 220 2.21 -6.90 2.00
N SER A 221 3.38 -6.98 2.63
CA SER A 221 4.02 -5.80 3.20
C SER A 221 4.53 -4.95 2.03
N THR A 222 3.77 -3.93 1.69
CA THR A 222 4.24 -2.84 0.85
C THR A 222 5.31 -2.05 1.60
N PHE A 223 5.95 -1.11 0.93
CA PHE A 223 6.85 -0.17 1.59
C PHE A 223 6.26 1.23 1.55
N ARG A 224 6.61 2.00 2.58
CA ARG A 224 6.54 3.46 2.54
C ARG A 224 7.93 3.99 2.30
N THR A 225 8.03 5.01 1.44
CA THR A 225 9.28 5.70 1.17
C THR A 225 9.18 7.13 1.69
N LEU A 226 10.23 7.57 2.36
CA LEU A 226 10.31 8.83 3.08
C LEU A 226 11.58 9.55 2.64
N CYS A 227 11.45 10.77 2.17
CA CYS A 227 12.58 11.63 1.87
C CYS A 227 13.03 12.32 3.15
N VAL A 228 14.22 11.98 3.62
CA VAL A 228 14.80 12.50 4.87
C VAL A 228 15.82 13.56 4.54
N ARG A 229 15.68 14.74 5.12
CA ARG A 229 16.68 15.80 5.07
C ARG A 229 17.74 15.55 6.14
N THR A 230 18.99 15.41 5.72
CA THR A 230 20.07 14.95 6.61
C THR A 230 20.56 16.03 7.57
N CYS A 231 20.34 17.32 7.29
CA CYS A 231 20.78 18.41 8.17
C CYS A 231 19.94 18.60 9.44
N ASP A 232 18.68 18.16 9.47
CA ASP A 232 17.79 18.29 10.65
C ASP A 232 16.91 17.05 10.93
N GLY A 233 17.07 16.00 10.12
CA GLY A 233 16.32 14.76 10.24
C GLY A 233 14.84 14.88 9.87
N TYR A 234 14.37 16.03 9.36
CA TYR A 234 12.98 16.14 8.91
C TYR A 234 12.70 15.15 7.77
N TYR A 235 11.47 14.66 7.68
CA TYR A 235 11.07 13.76 6.60
C TYR A 235 9.67 14.07 6.07
N PHE A 236 9.47 13.74 4.80
CA PHE A 236 8.17 13.77 4.14
C PHE A 236 7.99 12.53 3.26
N PRO A 237 6.75 12.03 3.08
CA PRO A 237 6.50 10.83 2.29
C PRO A 237 6.68 11.09 0.79
N ILE A 238 7.26 10.11 0.10
CA ILE A 238 7.28 10.04 -1.37
C ILE A 238 6.18 9.10 -1.83
N SER A 239 6.21 7.84 -1.38
CA SER A 239 5.19 6.84 -1.68
C SER A 239 4.59 6.24 -0.40
N PHE A 240 3.26 6.13 -0.36
CA PHE A 240 2.52 5.56 0.77
C PHE A 240 2.41 4.03 0.71
N GLN A 241 2.49 3.47 -0.49
CA GLN A 241 2.52 2.04 -0.79
C GLN A 241 3.33 1.86 -2.07
N THR A 242 4.45 1.15 -1.98
CA THR A 242 5.31 0.87 -3.14
C THR A 242 6.03 -0.46 -2.96
N ASN A 243 6.81 -0.85 -3.97
CA ASN A 243 7.65 -2.03 -3.95
C ASN A 243 9.13 -1.63 -4.18
N PRO A 244 10.09 -2.53 -3.88
CA PRO A 244 11.51 -2.19 -3.98
C PRO A 244 11.98 -1.78 -5.39
N SER A 245 11.32 -2.23 -6.47
CA SER A 245 11.71 -1.86 -7.83
C SER A 245 11.45 -0.39 -8.16
N ARG A 246 10.67 0.33 -7.33
CA ARG A 246 10.42 1.78 -7.47
C ARG A 246 11.29 2.67 -6.60
N PHE A 247 12.13 2.10 -5.73
CA PHE A 247 12.94 2.89 -4.80
C PHE A 247 13.89 3.86 -5.50
N ALA A 248 14.45 3.48 -6.66
CA ALA A 248 15.30 4.38 -7.43
C ALA A 248 14.54 5.59 -7.98
N ASP A 249 13.31 5.38 -8.48
CA ASP A 249 12.44 6.46 -8.96
C ASP A 249 12.05 7.40 -7.80
N ASP A 250 11.71 6.82 -6.64
CA ASP A 250 11.36 7.55 -5.42
C ASP A 250 12.56 8.36 -4.87
N GLU A 251 13.79 7.84 -4.97
CA GLU A 251 15.00 8.56 -4.57
C GLU A 251 15.25 9.78 -5.45
N GLN A 252 15.06 9.64 -6.77
CA GLN A 252 15.16 10.78 -7.68
C GLN A 252 14.06 11.82 -7.42
N ALA A 253 12.84 11.39 -7.12
CA ALA A 253 11.74 12.29 -6.73
C ALA A 253 12.08 13.05 -5.43
N CYS A 254 12.61 12.35 -4.43
CA CYS A 254 13.09 12.94 -3.18
C CYS A 254 14.11 14.06 -3.43
N GLN A 255 15.13 13.82 -4.26
CA GLN A 255 16.15 14.81 -4.60
C GLN A 255 15.55 16.03 -5.32
N LYS A 256 14.66 15.80 -6.30
CA LYS A 256 14.01 16.88 -7.07
C LYS A 256 13.11 17.76 -6.21
N LEU A 257 12.45 17.19 -5.21
CA LEU A 257 11.55 17.91 -4.31
C LEU A 257 12.31 18.75 -3.26
N CYS A 258 13.59 18.47 -3.04
CA CYS A 258 14.41 19.16 -2.04
C CYS A 258 15.77 19.64 -2.59
N PRO A 259 15.80 20.48 -3.63
CA PRO A 259 17.03 20.84 -4.33
C PRO A 259 17.99 21.73 -3.52
N ALA A 260 17.53 22.34 -2.42
CA ALA A 260 18.34 23.24 -1.59
C ALA A 260 18.90 22.60 -0.31
N ALA A 261 18.69 21.29 -0.09
CA ALA A 261 19.24 20.57 1.04
C ALA A 261 19.68 19.16 0.64
N GLU A 262 20.61 18.60 1.41
CA GLU A 262 20.97 17.19 1.25
C GLU A 262 19.85 16.30 1.79
N VAL A 263 19.40 15.37 0.95
CA VAL A 263 18.33 14.43 1.27
C VAL A 263 18.73 13.00 0.92
N GLN A 264 18.16 12.05 1.64
CA GLN A 264 18.32 10.62 1.38
C GLN A 264 16.97 9.92 1.49
N LEU A 265 16.75 8.91 0.66
CA LEU A 265 15.54 8.09 0.74
C LEU A 265 15.66 7.05 1.85
N PHE A 266 14.67 7.00 2.72
CA PHE A 266 14.48 5.96 3.73
C PHE A 266 13.21 5.18 3.46
N THR A 267 13.19 3.92 3.83
CA THR A 267 12.08 3.00 3.58
C THR A 267 11.75 2.21 4.83
N HIS A 268 10.48 1.92 5.03
CA HIS A 268 10.01 0.98 6.06
C HIS A 268 8.80 0.18 5.53
N ARG A 269 8.51 -0.96 6.15
CA ARG A 269 7.36 -1.79 5.78
C ARG A 269 6.05 -1.10 6.12
N ASN A 270 5.05 -1.39 5.32
CA ASN A 270 3.69 -0.91 5.47
C ASN A 270 2.72 -2.08 5.15
N PRO A 271 1.89 -2.50 6.11
CA PRO A 271 1.68 -1.93 7.44
C PRO A 271 2.72 -2.39 8.48
N GLY A 272 2.72 -1.77 9.68
CA GLY A 272 3.38 -2.30 10.89
C GLY A 272 4.68 -1.61 11.33
N GLU A 273 5.40 -0.94 10.43
CA GLU A 273 6.60 -0.16 10.78
C GLU A 273 6.34 1.34 10.67
N GLU A 274 7.18 2.12 11.36
CA GLU A 274 7.17 3.59 11.37
C GLU A 274 8.57 4.13 11.01
N ILE A 275 8.72 5.46 11.01
CA ILE A 275 10.00 6.10 10.70
C ILE A 275 11.16 5.62 11.60
N GLY A 276 10.87 5.22 12.85
CA GLY A 276 11.90 4.74 13.79
C GLY A 276 12.59 3.45 13.33
N GLN A 277 11.95 2.65 12.49
CA GLN A 277 12.51 1.43 11.89
C GLN A 277 12.96 1.65 10.45
N ALA A 278 12.83 2.87 9.92
CA ALA A 278 13.17 3.13 8.53
C ALA A 278 14.69 3.01 8.29
N VAL A 279 15.03 2.47 7.13
CA VAL A 279 16.40 2.27 6.67
C VAL A 279 16.61 2.94 5.32
N SER A 280 17.76 3.56 5.15
CA SER A 280 18.20 4.09 3.85
C SER A 280 18.43 2.95 2.85
N LEU A 281 18.56 3.28 1.57
CA LEU A 281 18.92 2.29 0.54
C LEU A 281 20.30 1.66 0.77
N ALA A 282 21.19 2.37 1.50
CA ALA A 282 22.49 1.87 1.93
C ALA A 282 22.44 1.07 3.26
N GLY A 283 21.26 0.85 3.83
CA GLY A 283 21.07 0.05 5.05
C GLY A 283 21.28 0.79 6.38
N ARG A 284 21.61 2.09 6.36
CA ARG A 284 21.70 2.89 7.59
C ARG A 284 20.31 3.14 8.20
N SER A 285 20.14 2.92 9.51
CA SER A 285 18.88 3.25 10.19
C SER A 285 18.68 4.76 10.30
N TYR A 286 17.44 5.21 10.23
CA TYR A 286 17.10 6.62 10.46
C TYR A 286 17.54 7.08 11.85
N ARG A 287 17.47 6.20 12.85
CA ARG A 287 17.87 6.50 14.24
C ARG A 287 19.37 6.72 14.40
N ASP A 288 20.18 6.25 13.46
CA ASP A 288 21.64 6.41 13.48
C ASP A 288 22.08 7.73 12.84
N LEU A 289 21.16 8.53 12.30
CA LEU A 289 21.48 9.88 11.84
C LEU A 289 21.76 10.77 13.06
N PRO A 290 22.88 11.54 13.09
CA PRO A 290 23.14 12.49 14.17
C PRO A 290 22.03 13.53 14.37
N THR A 291 21.24 13.76 13.33
CA THR A 291 20.15 14.73 13.26
C THR A 291 18.77 14.08 13.38
N ALA A 292 18.69 12.76 13.61
CA ALA A 292 17.43 12.03 13.72
C ALA A 292 16.48 12.73 14.70
N PHE A 293 15.25 12.97 14.26
CA PHE A 293 14.20 13.64 15.03
C PHE A 293 14.49 15.07 15.54
N LYS A 294 15.62 15.70 15.17
CA LYS A 294 16.00 17.04 15.66
C LYS A 294 14.95 18.09 15.32
N TYR A 295 14.34 18.00 14.13
CA TYR A 295 13.23 18.84 13.67
C TYR A 295 12.03 18.91 14.64
N ARG A 296 11.85 17.92 15.53
CA ARG A 296 10.76 17.92 16.52
C ARG A 296 11.01 18.89 17.68
N THR A 297 12.25 19.27 17.92
CA THR A 297 12.67 20.06 19.09
C THR A 297 13.18 21.45 18.73
N SER A 298 13.74 21.61 17.52
CA SER A 298 14.28 22.88 17.04
C SER A 298 14.09 23.01 15.54
N LEU A 299 13.71 24.21 15.09
CA LEU A 299 13.68 24.56 13.67
C LEU A 299 15.05 25.13 13.26
N ASP A 300 15.71 24.47 12.32
CA ASP A 300 16.93 24.97 11.71
C ASP A 300 16.60 25.77 10.44
N GLN A 301 16.68 27.10 10.52
CA GLN A 301 16.38 27.97 9.39
C GLN A 301 17.36 27.85 8.23
N SER A 302 18.55 27.26 8.46
CA SER A 302 19.53 27.00 7.41
C SER A 302 19.23 25.72 6.62
N CYS A 303 18.34 24.86 7.14
CA CYS A 303 18.05 23.54 6.60
C CYS A 303 16.63 23.51 5.99
N SER A 304 16.52 23.75 4.68
CA SER A 304 15.23 23.83 3.97
C SER A 304 15.34 23.30 2.54
N CYS A 305 14.23 22.75 2.02
CA CYS A 305 14.13 22.33 0.62
C CYS A 305 14.06 23.49 -0.38
N ARG A 306 13.98 24.73 0.12
CA ARG A 306 13.99 25.96 -0.68
C ARG A 306 15.04 26.91 -0.17
N LYS A 307 15.61 27.70 -1.09
CA LYS A 307 16.51 28.79 -0.71
C LYS A 307 15.74 29.88 0.05
N PRO A 308 16.39 30.60 0.98
CA PRO A 308 15.79 31.76 1.64
C PRO A 308 15.25 32.76 0.61
N GLY A 309 14.00 33.20 0.79
CA GLY A 309 13.33 34.14 -0.12
C GLY A 309 12.77 33.54 -1.41
N GLN A 310 12.94 32.23 -1.67
CA GLN A 310 12.46 31.57 -2.88
C GLN A 310 11.03 31.03 -2.72
N SER A 311 10.19 31.22 -3.75
CA SER A 311 8.86 30.59 -3.80
C SER A 311 8.94 29.08 -4.11
N TRP A 312 7.89 28.32 -3.79
CA TRP A 312 7.84 26.89 -4.15
C TRP A 312 7.84 26.65 -5.66
N ALA A 313 7.14 27.48 -6.43
CA ALA A 313 7.13 27.39 -7.89
C ALA A 313 8.55 27.56 -8.46
N GLN A 314 9.30 28.55 -7.96
CA GLN A 314 10.69 28.76 -8.34
C GLN A 314 11.60 27.61 -7.91
N ALA A 315 11.39 27.04 -6.72
CA ALA A 315 12.23 25.97 -6.21
C ALA A 315 12.03 24.63 -6.95
N LEU A 316 10.80 24.33 -7.33
CA LEU A 316 10.45 23.11 -8.06
C LEU A 316 10.61 23.25 -9.58
N GLY A 317 11.06 24.42 -10.06
CA GLY A 317 11.23 24.68 -11.49
C GLY A 317 9.91 24.70 -12.26
N VAL A 318 8.79 24.99 -11.58
CA VAL A 318 7.51 25.27 -12.23
C VAL A 318 7.67 26.63 -12.90
N SER A 319 8.08 26.60 -14.17
CA SER A 319 8.13 27.79 -15.02
C SER A 319 6.75 28.45 -15.04
N PRO A 320 6.68 29.79 -15.20
CA PRO A 320 5.43 30.45 -15.51
C PRO A 320 4.80 29.75 -16.72
N ASP A 321 3.52 29.42 -16.57
CA ASP A 321 2.75 28.63 -17.54
C ASP A 321 2.97 29.18 -18.96
N THR A 322 3.57 28.35 -19.81
CA THR A 322 3.90 28.71 -21.19
C THR A 322 2.66 28.83 -22.08
N THR A 323 1.47 28.50 -21.55
CA THR A 323 0.20 28.69 -22.24
C THR A 323 -0.39 30.10 -22.06
N ILE A 324 0.22 30.95 -21.22
CA ILE A 324 -0.22 32.34 -21.05
C ILE A 324 0.17 33.15 -22.28
N GLU A 325 -0.82 33.54 -23.08
CA GLU A 325 -0.64 34.38 -24.26
C GLU A 325 -0.81 35.88 -23.94
N ARG A 326 -0.35 36.72 -24.87
CA ARG A 326 -0.46 38.18 -24.77
C ARG A 326 -1.94 38.60 -24.88
N GLY A 327 -2.63 38.68 -23.75
CA GLY A 327 -4.07 38.97 -23.68
C GLY A 327 -4.76 38.28 -22.51
N ASP A 328 -4.14 37.25 -21.94
CA ASP A 328 -4.70 36.51 -20.83
C ASP A 328 -4.70 37.33 -19.54
N ILE A 329 -5.84 37.30 -18.85
CA ILE A 329 -5.96 37.94 -17.53
C ILE A 329 -5.44 36.96 -16.49
N VAL A 330 -4.17 37.12 -16.12
CA VAL A 330 -3.63 36.45 -14.93
C VAL A 330 -4.21 37.14 -13.70
N VAL A 331 -5.00 36.39 -12.95
CA VAL A 331 -5.56 36.82 -11.66
C VAL A 331 -4.56 36.45 -10.57
N THR A 332 -3.72 37.43 -10.19
CA THR A 332 -2.81 37.29 -9.03
C THR A 332 -3.56 37.56 -7.74
N GLU A 333 -3.00 37.14 -6.59
CA GLU A 333 -3.63 37.36 -5.28
C GLU A 333 -3.90 38.85 -5.00
N GLU A 334 -3.00 39.74 -5.42
CA GLU A 334 -3.15 41.19 -5.30
C GLU A 334 -4.27 41.71 -6.19
N ARG A 335 -4.39 41.20 -7.42
CA ARG A 335 -5.47 41.55 -8.35
C ARG A 335 -6.83 41.07 -7.84
N SER A 336 -6.90 39.88 -7.25
CA SER A 336 -8.10 39.36 -6.59
C SER A 336 -8.54 40.25 -5.44
N LYS A 337 -7.59 40.67 -4.58
CA LYS A 337 -7.88 41.58 -3.46
C LYS A 337 -8.35 42.95 -3.95
N ALA A 338 -7.76 43.49 -5.01
CA ALA A 338 -8.18 44.76 -5.60
C ALA A 338 -9.58 44.68 -6.25
N MET A 339 -9.94 43.55 -6.86
CA MET A 339 -11.26 43.33 -7.45
C MET A 339 -12.35 43.00 -6.41
N ALA A 340 -11.96 42.57 -5.21
CA ALA A 340 -12.86 42.23 -4.11
C ALA A 340 -13.21 43.43 -3.21
N GLN A 341 -12.55 44.58 -3.38
CA GLN A 341 -12.91 45.80 -2.64
C GLN A 341 -14.08 46.52 -3.34
N PRO A 342 -15.10 46.96 -2.59
CA PRO A 342 -16.20 47.73 -3.16
C PRO A 342 -15.68 49.05 -3.75
N ARG A 343 -16.18 49.40 -4.93
CA ARG A 343 -15.91 50.68 -5.60
C ARG A 343 -16.80 51.78 -5.06
#